data_AF-A0A557QXL2-F1
#
_entry.id   AF-A0A557QXL2-F1
#
_cell.length_a   1.000
_cell.length_b   1.000
_cell.length_c   1.000
_cell.angle_alpha   90.00
_cell.angle_beta   90.00
_cell.angle_gamma   90.00
#
_symmetry.space_group_name_H-M   'P 1'
#
loop_
_entity.id
_entity.type
_entity.pdbx_description
1 polymer ?
#
loop_
_entity_poly.entity_id
_entity_poly.type
_entity_poly.pdbx_seq_one_letter_code
_entity_poly.pdbx_strand_id
1 'polypeptide(L)'
;MGKTAFISHASEDAARAMEVCIALEAQGVPCWIAPRDVTPGRDYASEILDGIADSAVFVVLLSAEANASGFVRREVERAVSKNKPVFPVRLEDVVPSKALELFISSAHWIDAWAAPREVHWQRLAEVIREEAGRPPPGPVLAPTSGGPPPVKKRGPPIVLAGVVAVALLGGLGWWLSRAPAPPTTAPLSAAKHDTPSADTPPVDEPAAHTPSTAAPAPKASAPSPAMAASASDAGPCPQRLSVNPALETPFACHCSAEAARDGTVWGTDNYTVDSTLCAAAVHAGVIGREGGTVTALREAGRDIYIGTARHGIASYDYGRNARSLRFAGAPAPTPGPEPCPQRLSINPDLPLPYTCHCTAGAIREGAVWGTDVYTRDSNLCGAAAHAGAVGREGGDVTARDAPGRDLYIGTSRHGIASNDYGRYAHSIRFDSIAVATGPEPCPQRLSINPDLPTPFTCICSAEAVRSGTVWGTDVYTGDSGLCSAAVHAGAVARSGGPITVYREAGRELYVGSQRNGISSGDYGHYASSLRFLIRTF
;
A
#
# COMPACT_ATOMS: atom_id res chain seq x y z
N MET A 1 -12.72 6.31 -34.36
CA MET A 1 -13.80 6.99 -33.61
C MET A 1 -13.31 7.15 -32.20
N GLY A 2 -13.35 8.35 -31.63
CA GLY A 2 -12.89 8.59 -30.25
C GLY A 2 -13.76 7.84 -29.25
N LYS A 3 -13.17 7.40 -28.14
CA LYS A 3 -13.91 6.85 -27.00
C LYS A 3 -14.47 8.03 -26.19
N THR A 4 -15.64 7.88 -25.59
CA THR A 4 -16.29 8.95 -24.81
C THR A 4 -15.87 8.89 -23.34
N ALA A 5 -15.77 7.69 -22.76
CA ALA A 5 -15.41 7.52 -21.35
C ALA A 5 -14.17 6.64 -21.19
N PHE A 6 -13.23 7.07 -20.36
CA PHE A 6 -12.13 6.23 -19.90
C PHE A 6 -12.54 5.53 -18.60
N ILE A 7 -12.39 4.20 -18.51
CA ILE A 7 -12.72 3.43 -17.29
C ILE A 7 -11.43 3.00 -16.58
N SER A 8 -11.16 3.63 -15.43
CA SER A 8 -10.09 3.27 -14.51
C SER A 8 -10.62 2.30 -13.44
N HIS A 9 -9.88 1.22 -13.20
CA HIS A 9 -10.21 0.17 -12.25
C HIS A 9 -8.94 -0.54 -11.78
N ALA A 10 -9.00 -1.26 -10.66
CA ALA A 10 -7.93 -2.18 -10.29
C ALA A 10 -8.00 -3.44 -11.16
N SER A 11 -6.87 -4.08 -11.42
CA SER A 11 -6.83 -5.31 -12.24
C SER A 11 -7.74 -6.41 -11.69
N GLU A 12 -7.90 -6.43 -10.37
CA GLU A 12 -8.75 -7.32 -9.58
C GLU A 12 -10.25 -7.10 -9.88
N ASP A 13 -10.63 -5.89 -10.28
CA ASP A 13 -12.01 -5.52 -10.63
C ASP A 13 -12.34 -5.77 -12.11
N ALA A 14 -11.44 -6.35 -12.92
CA ALA A 14 -11.56 -6.40 -14.38
C ALA A 14 -12.88 -6.99 -14.88
N ALA A 15 -13.42 -8.01 -14.21
CA ALA A 15 -14.71 -8.60 -14.57
C ALA A 15 -15.87 -7.60 -14.39
N ARG A 16 -15.91 -6.92 -13.24
CA ARG A 16 -16.94 -5.92 -12.92
C ARG A 16 -16.77 -4.67 -13.78
N ALA A 17 -15.54 -4.27 -14.06
CA ALA A 17 -15.23 -3.16 -14.95
C ALA A 17 -15.69 -3.45 -16.39
N MET A 18 -15.57 -4.69 -16.85
CA MET A 18 -16.09 -5.12 -18.15
C MET A 18 -17.63 -5.11 -18.18
N GLU A 19 -18.31 -5.53 -17.11
CA GLU A 19 -19.78 -5.41 -17.01
C GLU A 19 -20.25 -3.96 -17.14
N VAL A 20 -19.61 -3.04 -16.42
CA VAL A 20 -19.89 -1.60 -16.53
C VAL A 20 -19.63 -1.10 -17.94
N CYS A 21 -18.50 -1.49 -18.53
CA CYS A 21 -18.15 -1.12 -19.91
C CYS A 21 -19.21 -1.55 -20.91
N ILE A 22 -19.66 -2.81 -20.85
CA ILE A 22 -20.70 -3.35 -21.73
C ILE A 22 -22.03 -2.59 -21.51
N ALA A 23 -22.39 -2.32 -20.25
CA ALA A 23 -23.62 -1.61 -19.92
C ALA A 23 -23.62 -0.16 -20.45
N LEU A 24 -22.50 0.54 -20.33
CA LEU A 24 -22.34 1.91 -20.85
C LEU A 24 -22.35 1.95 -22.39
N GLU A 25 -21.67 1.01 -23.04
CA GLU A 25 -21.64 0.92 -24.50
C GLU A 25 -23.02 0.57 -25.08
N ALA A 26 -23.79 -0.30 -24.41
CA ALA A 26 -25.18 -0.59 -24.76
C ALA A 26 -26.10 0.64 -24.67
N GLN A 27 -25.72 1.64 -23.89
CA GLN A 27 -26.43 2.92 -23.73
C GLN A 27 -25.81 4.05 -24.58
N GLY A 28 -24.95 3.71 -25.56
CA GLY A 28 -24.38 4.66 -26.51
C GLY A 28 -23.21 5.49 -25.96
N VAL A 29 -22.51 5.02 -24.93
CA VAL A 29 -21.27 5.62 -24.41
C VAL A 29 -20.08 4.72 -24.79
N PRO A 30 -19.35 5.02 -25.89
CA PRO A 30 -18.13 4.28 -26.24
C PRO A 30 -17.08 4.37 -25.13
N CYS A 31 -16.59 3.22 -24.66
CA CYS A 31 -15.65 3.18 -23.54
C CYS A 31 -14.24 2.80 -23.96
N TRP A 32 -13.24 3.42 -23.34
CA TRP A 32 -11.87 2.95 -23.33
C TRP A 32 -11.62 2.21 -22.01
N ILE A 33 -11.19 0.95 -22.07
CA ILE A 33 -10.84 0.14 -20.91
C ILE A 33 -9.64 -0.75 -21.20
N ALA A 34 -8.68 -0.81 -20.28
CA ALA A 34 -7.56 -1.74 -20.38
C ALA A 34 -7.94 -3.14 -19.84
N PRO A 35 -7.38 -4.24 -20.38
CA PRO A 35 -6.46 -4.30 -21.52
C PRO A 35 -7.16 -4.28 -22.90
N ARG A 36 -8.50 -4.27 -22.97
CA ARG A 36 -9.28 -4.43 -24.20
C ARG A 36 -8.91 -3.43 -25.30
N ASP A 37 -8.79 -2.16 -24.92
CA ASP A 37 -8.54 -1.05 -25.85
C ASP A 37 -7.05 -0.66 -25.91
N VAL A 38 -6.17 -1.43 -25.27
CA VAL A 38 -4.71 -1.27 -25.41
C VAL A 38 -4.26 -1.98 -26.67
N THR A 39 -3.66 -1.26 -27.61
CA THR A 39 -3.18 -1.84 -28.86
C THR A 39 -2.05 -2.84 -28.58
N PRO A 40 -2.19 -4.13 -28.97
CA PRO A 40 -1.13 -5.11 -28.77
C PRO A 40 0.19 -4.67 -29.42
N GLY A 41 1.29 -4.73 -28.66
CA GLY A 41 2.62 -4.32 -29.11
C GLY A 41 2.93 -2.83 -28.98
N ARG A 42 1.99 -2.01 -28.50
CA ARG A 42 2.27 -0.62 -28.07
C ARG A 42 2.55 -0.55 -26.58
N ASP A 43 3.18 0.55 -26.17
CA ASP A 43 3.48 0.77 -24.75
C ASP A 43 2.18 0.93 -23.95
N TYR A 44 1.98 0.05 -22.97
CA TYR A 44 0.77 -0.01 -22.16
C TYR A 44 0.53 1.30 -21.41
N ALA A 45 1.60 1.93 -20.90
CA ALA A 45 1.49 3.19 -20.19
C ALA A 45 1.14 4.37 -21.11
N SER A 46 1.71 4.44 -22.32
CA SER A 46 1.35 5.48 -23.29
C SER A 46 -0.09 5.35 -23.78
N GLU A 47 -0.55 4.13 -24.09
CA GLU A 47 -1.92 3.89 -24.56
C GLU A 47 -2.95 4.27 -23.48
N ILE A 48 -2.61 4.09 -22.20
CA ILE A 48 -3.42 4.58 -21.08
C ILE A 48 -3.46 6.11 -21.06
N LEU A 49 -2.31 6.78 -21.20
CA LEU A 49 -2.27 8.25 -21.21
C LEU A 49 -3.03 8.84 -22.41
N ASP A 50 -2.92 8.21 -23.57
CA ASP A 50 -3.64 8.57 -24.79
C ASP A 50 -5.14 8.28 -24.62
N GLY A 51 -5.50 7.12 -24.08
CA GLY A 51 -6.88 6.76 -23.75
C GLY A 51 -7.53 7.78 -22.78
N ILE A 52 -6.79 8.21 -21.75
CA ILE A 52 -7.25 9.27 -20.85
C ILE A 52 -7.41 10.57 -21.65
N ALA A 53 -6.42 10.97 -22.43
CA ALA A 53 -6.42 12.23 -23.18
C ALA A 53 -7.57 12.32 -24.19
N ASP A 54 -7.84 11.24 -24.92
CA ASP A 54 -8.81 11.18 -26.01
C ASP A 54 -10.25 10.97 -25.54
N SER A 55 -10.45 10.49 -24.30
CA SER A 55 -11.78 10.32 -23.72
C SER A 55 -12.37 11.64 -23.23
N ALA A 56 -13.66 11.92 -23.46
CA ALA A 56 -14.30 13.14 -22.97
C ALA A 56 -14.39 13.20 -21.44
N VAL A 57 -14.62 12.06 -20.79
CA VAL A 57 -14.79 11.94 -19.33
C VAL A 57 -13.95 10.81 -18.76
N PHE A 58 -13.72 10.84 -17.44
CA PHE A 58 -13.00 9.81 -16.71
C PHE A 58 -13.90 9.17 -15.66
N VAL A 59 -14.02 7.84 -15.70
CA VAL A 59 -14.81 7.05 -14.75
C VAL A 59 -13.84 6.25 -13.89
N VAL A 60 -13.90 6.41 -12.57
CA VAL A 60 -13.12 5.60 -11.63
C VAL A 60 -14.03 4.63 -10.91
N LEU A 61 -13.76 3.34 -11.07
CA LEU A 61 -14.46 2.28 -10.37
C LEU A 61 -13.79 2.07 -9.01
N LEU A 62 -14.47 2.51 -7.95
CA LEU A 62 -13.96 2.49 -6.59
C LEU A 62 -14.36 1.19 -5.88
N SER A 63 -13.36 0.39 -5.58
CA SER A 63 -13.37 -0.81 -4.74
C SER A 63 -12.27 -0.69 -3.68
N ALA A 64 -12.17 -1.65 -2.76
CA ALA A 64 -11.03 -1.74 -1.85
C ALA A 64 -9.68 -1.81 -2.60
N GLU A 65 -9.63 -2.55 -3.71
CA GLU A 65 -8.42 -2.74 -4.52
C GLU A 65 -8.05 -1.47 -5.30
N ALA A 66 -9.04 -0.79 -5.89
CA ALA A 66 -8.83 0.50 -6.53
C ALA A 66 -8.36 1.56 -5.53
N ASN A 67 -8.83 1.48 -4.28
CA ASN A 67 -8.42 2.35 -3.19
C ASN A 67 -6.95 2.19 -2.80
N ALA A 68 -6.44 0.96 -2.85
CA ALA A 68 -5.04 0.62 -2.56
C ALA A 68 -4.13 0.78 -3.79
N SER A 69 -4.71 0.85 -5.00
CA SER A 69 -3.96 0.88 -6.24
C SER A 69 -3.27 2.23 -6.49
N GLY A 70 -1.94 2.22 -6.43
CA GLY A 70 -1.12 3.35 -6.86
C GLY A 70 -1.25 3.66 -8.36
N PHE A 71 -1.72 2.69 -9.17
CA PHE A 71 -1.94 2.88 -10.59
C PHE A 71 -3.22 3.70 -10.84
N VAL A 72 -4.35 3.27 -10.26
CA VAL A 72 -5.63 4.01 -10.29
C VAL A 72 -5.43 5.43 -9.75
N ARG A 73 -4.68 5.59 -8.65
CA ARG A 73 -4.35 6.92 -8.12
C ARG A 73 -3.67 7.84 -9.14
N ARG A 74 -2.67 7.34 -9.87
CA ARG A 74 -1.97 8.14 -10.89
C ARG A 74 -2.86 8.46 -12.09
N GLU A 75 -3.73 7.55 -12.49
CA GLU A 75 -4.69 7.80 -13.57
C GLU A 75 -5.70 8.89 -13.17
N VAL A 76 -6.22 8.83 -11.94
CA VAL A 76 -7.11 9.87 -11.38
C VAL A 76 -6.39 11.22 -11.34
N GLU A 77 -5.17 11.28 -10.80
CA GLU A 77 -4.35 12.50 -10.79
C GLU A 77 -4.12 13.05 -12.21
N ARG A 78 -3.86 12.16 -13.18
CA ARG A 78 -3.67 12.53 -14.58
C ARG A 78 -4.96 13.06 -15.22
N ALA A 79 -6.12 12.49 -14.90
CA ALA A 79 -7.41 12.97 -15.38
C ALA A 79 -7.73 14.36 -14.82
N VAL A 80 -7.51 14.56 -13.51
CA VAL A 80 -7.72 15.84 -12.83
C VAL A 80 -6.78 16.91 -13.38
N SER A 81 -5.48 16.62 -13.57
CA SER A 81 -4.54 17.59 -14.16
C SER A 81 -4.88 18.02 -15.60
N LYS A 82 -5.66 17.21 -16.32
CA LYS A 82 -6.20 17.52 -17.66
C LYS A 82 -7.59 18.19 -17.62
N ASN A 83 -8.08 18.60 -16.44
CA ASN A 83 -9.42 19.16 -16.23
C ASN A 83 -10.55 18.27 -16.79
N LYS A 84 -10.39 16.95 -16.73
CA LYS A 84 -11.44 16.02 -17.18
C LYS A 84 -12.50 15.87 -16.09
N PRO A 85 -13.80 15.84 -16.46
CA PRO A 85 -14.85 15.44 -15.52
C PRO A 85 -14.58 14.02 -15.00
N VAL A 86 -14.47 13.88 -13.68
CA VAL A 86 -14.24 12.61 -13.01
C VAL A 86 -15.55 12.13 -12.39
N PHE A 87 -15.94 10.89 -12.70
CA PHE A 87 -17.11 10.20 -12.16
C PHE A 87 -16.69 9.03 -11.27
N PRO A 88 -16.73 9.20 -9.94
CA PRO A 88 -16.50 8.12 -9.00
C PRO A 88 -17.72 7.20 -8.95
N VAL A 89 -17.49 5.92 -9.25
CA VAL A 89 -18.50 4.86 -9.20
C VAL A 89 -18.08 3.86 -8.14
N ARG A 90 -18.79 3.83 -7.02
CA ARG A 90 -18.53 2.88 -5.94
C ARG A 90 -19.08 1.51 -6.29
N LEU A 91 -18.17 0.60 -6.58
CA LEU A 91 -18.47 -0.83 -6.75
C LEU A 91 -18.70 -1.50 -5.40
N GLU A 92 -18.07 -0.99 -4.35
CA GLU A 92 -18.19 -1.50 -2.98
C GLU A 92 -18.52 -0.34 -2.04
N ASP A 93 -19.07 -0.63 -0.87
CA ASP A 93 -19.27 0.40 0.16
C ASP A 93 -17.95 0.71 0.86
N VAL A 94 -17.08 1.40 0.13
CA VAL A 94 -15.75 1.81 0.57
C VAL A 94 -15.63 3.32 0.56
N VAL A 95 -14.88 3.85 1.54
CA VAL A 95 -14.50 5.27 1.60
C VAL A 95 -13.18 5.43 0.85
N PRO A 96 -13.01 6.46 0.00
CA PRO A 96 -11.75 6.75 -0.66
C PRO A 96 -10.60 6.85 0.34
N SER A 97 -9.45 6.28 0.00
CA SER A 97 -8.23 6.53 0.76
C SER A 97 -7.90 8.03 0.73
N LYS A 98 -7.20 8.57 1.75
CA LYS A 98 -6.80 9.99 1.78
C LYS A 98 -6.13 10.48 0.50
N ALA A 99 -5.42 9.58 -0.18
CA ALA A 99 -4.71 9.86 -1.42
C ALA A 99 -5.65 10.02 -2.62
N LEU A 100 -6.78 9.32 -2.66
CA LEU A 100 -7.83 9.49 -3.67
C LEU A 100 -8.83 10.57 -3.27
N GLU A 101 -9.16 10.67 -1.98
CA GLU A 101 -10.09 11.65 -1.40
C GLU A 101 -9.76 13.08 -1.84
N LEU A 102 -8.47 13.44 -1.92
CA LEU A 102 -8.02 14.74 -2.41
C LEU A 102 -8.52 15.06 -3.83
N PHE A 103 -8.67 14.05 -4.68
CA PHE A 103 -9.02 14.22 -6.10
C PHE A 103 -10.51 14.01 -6.40
N ILE A 104 -11.22 13.22 -5.58
CA ILE A 104 -12.60 12.80 -5.87
C ILE A 104 -13.64 13.23 -4.81
N SER A 105 -13.23 13.91 -3.73
CA SER A 105 -14.14 14.36 -2.66
C SER A 105 -15.15 15.42 -3.08
N SER A 106 -14.84 16.24 -4.09
CA SER A 106 -15.73 17.28 -4.61
C SER A 106 -16.66 16.79 -5.72
N ALA A 107 -16.47 15.57 -6.22
CA ALA A 107 -17.27 14.99 -7.29
C ALA A 107 -18.56 14.34 -6.75
N HIS A 108 -19.63 14.32 -7.55
CA HIS A 108 -20.85 13.56 -7.25
C HIS A 108 -20.61 12.06 -7.48
N TRP A 109 -20.93 11.22 -6.50
CA TRP A 109 -20.67 9.78 -6.55
C TRP A 109 -21.88 8.99 -7.02
N ILE A 110 -21.61 7.86 -7.67
CA ILE A 110 -22.62 6.87 -8.03
C ILE A 110 -22.35 5.60 -7.23
N ASP A 111 -23.30 5.28 -6.34
CA ASP A 111 -23.22 4.11 -5.48
C ASP A 111 -23.85 2.92 -6.19
N ALA A 112 -23.03 2.08 -6.81
CA ALA A 112 -23.46 0.93 -7.60
C ALA A 112 -23.20 -0.42 -6.91
N TRP A 113 -22.93 -0.39 -5.60
CA TRP A 113 -22.77 -1.59 -4.77
C TRP A 113 -24.13 -2.25 -4.44
N ALA A 114 -25.21 -1.46 -4.38
CA ALA A 114 -26.57 -1.94 -4.12
C ALA A 114 -27.31 -2.32 -5.42
N ALA A 115 -28.23 -3.28 -5.33
CA ALA A 115 -29.10 -3.68 -6.44
C ALA A 115 -30.36 -2.79 -6.51
N PRO A 116 -30.99 -2.62 -7.70
CA PRO A 116 -30.60 -3.15 -9.02
C PRO A 116 -29.53 -2.30 -9.71
N ARG A 117 -28.43 -2.94 -10.12
CA ARG A 117 -27.23 -2.27 -10.64
C ARG A 117 -27.47 -1.61 -11.99
N GLU A 118 -28.42 -2.14 -12.75
CA GLU A 118 -28.80 -1.71 -14.08
C GLU A 118 -29.31 -0.25 -14.11
N VAL A 119 -29.98 0.17 -13.04
CA VAL A 119 -30.49 1.56 -12.90
C VAL A 119 -29.34 2.54 -12.72
N HIS A 120 -28.28 2.13 -12.02
CA HIS A 120 -27.09 2.95 -11.82
C HIS A 120 -26.31 3.14 -13.14
N TRP A 121 -26.27 2.13 -14.01
CA TRP A 121 -25.61 2.24 -15.33
C TRP A 121 -26.37 3.15 -16.29
N GLN A 122 -27.71 3.09 -16.30
CA GLN A 122 -28.53 4.00 -17.09
C GLN A 122 -28.30 5.46 -16.68
N ARG A 123 -28.32 5.71 -15.36
CA ARG A 123 -28.05 7.05 -14.81
C ARG A 123 -26.63 7.53 -15.11
N LEU A 124 -25.62 6.67 -14.97
CA LEU A 124 -24.24 7.00 -15.30
C LEU A 124 -24.10 7.35 -16.79
N ALA A 125 -24.70 6.56 -17.68
CA ALA A 125 -24.65 6.81 -19.11
C ALA A 125 -25.34 8.13 -19.50
N GLU A 126 -26.47 8.46 -18.88
CA GLU A 126 -27.17 9.73 -19.07
C GLU A 126 -26.28 10.93 -18.71
N VAL A 127 -25.70 10.92 -17.51
CA VAL A 127 -24.84 12.01 -17.03
C VAL A 127 -23.57 12.14 -17.90
N ILE A 128 -22.97 11.01 -18.31
CA ILE A 128 -21.80 11.04 -19.20
C ILE A 128 -22.15 11.67 -20.55
N ARG A 129 -23.31 11.34 -21.15
CA ARG A 129 -23.72 11.93 -22.43
C ARG A 129 -23.97 13.42 -22.34
N GLU A 130 -24.56 13.88 -21.23
CA GLU A 130 -24.77 15.31 -20.98
C GLU A 130 -23.44 16.07 -20.87
N GLU A 131 -22.49 15.55 -20.07
CA GLU A 131 -21.19 16.20 -19.89
C GLU A 131 -20.30 16.10 -21.14
N ALA A 132 -20.33 14.98 -21.87
CA ALA A 132 -19.59 14.83 -23.13
C ALA A 132 -20.15 15.73 -24.26
N GLY A 133 -21.42 16.13 -24.18
CA GLY A 133 -22.07 17.08 -25.09
C GLY A 133 -21.78 18.55 -24.77
N ARG A 134 -21.14 18.85 -23.63
CA ARG A 134 -20.83 20.21 -23.21
C ARG A 134 -19.57 20.71 -23.93
N PRO A 135 -19.60 21.89 -24.57
CA PRO A 135 -18.40 22.45 -25.18
C PRO A 135 -17.33 22.71 -24.10
N PRO A 136 -16.04 22.44 -24.38
CA PRO A 136 -14.97 22.67 -23.40
C PRO A 136 -14.98 24.14 -22.96
N PRO A 137 -14.73 24.43 -21.67
CA PRO A 137 -14.61 25.81 -21.22
C PRO A 137 -13.49 26.47 -22.01
N GLY A 138 -13.85 27.52 -22.77
CA GLY A 138 -12.89 28.30 -23.54
C GLY A 138 -11.79 28.87 -22.64
N PRO A 139 -10.64 29.28 -23.22
CA PRO A 139 -9.56 29.88 -22.45
C PRO A 139 -10.12 31.05 -21.65
N VAL A 140 -10.00 30.98 -20.33
CA VAL A 140 -10.33 32.07 -19.43
C VAL A 140 -9.42 33.23 -19.81
N LEU A 141 -9.97 34.24 -20.48
CA LEU A 141 -9.27 35.50 -20.71
C LEU A 141 -8.88 36.05 -19.33
N ALA A 142 -7.57 36.21 -19.13
CA ALA A 142 -7.02 36.78 -17.91
C ALA A 142 -7.72 38.10 -17.59
N PRO A 143 -8.17 38.35 -16.34
CA PRO A 143 -8.71 39.63 -15.98
C PRO A 143 -7.62 40.68 -16.15
N THR A 144 -7.88 41.66 -17.02
CA THR A 144 -7.09 42.89 -17.10
C THR A 144 -7.00 43.51 -15.71
N SER A 145 -5.78 43.85 -15.30
CA SER A 145 -5.43 44.49 -14.03
C SER A 145 -6.22 45.78 -13.79
N GLY A 146 -7.39 45.66 -13.17
CA GLY A 146 -8.09 46.76 -12.53
C GLY A 146 -7.53 46.95 -11.12
N GLY A 147 -6.91 48.10 -10.86
CA GLY A 147 -6.39 48.46 -9.54
C GLY A 147 -7.47 48.44 -8.44
N PRO A 148 -7.07 48.30 -7.16
CA PRO A 148 -8.02 48.16 -6.06
C PRO A 148 -8.89 49.42 -5.89
N PRO A 149 -10.21 49.28 -5.66
CA PRO A 149 -11.09 50.41 -5.41
C PRO A 149 -10.88 50.99 -4.00
N PRO A 150 -11.21 52.27 -3.76
CA PRO A 150 -10.86 52.95 -2.51
C PRO A 150 -11.77 52.51 -1.35
N VAL A 151 -11.15 52.14 -0.23
CA VAL A 151 -11.82 51.76 1.01
C VAL A 151 -12.39 53.01 1.70
N LYS A 152 -13.73 53.11 1.82
CA LYS A 152 -14.40 54.14 2.62
C LYS A 152 -14.26 53.84 4.12
N LYS A 153 -13.65 54.77 4.86
CA LYS A 153 -13.54 54.74 6.34
C LYS A 153 -14.93 54.87 6.98
N ARG A 154 -15.28 53.97 7.90
CA ARG A 154 -16.36 54.16 8.89
C ARG A 154 -15.73 54.07 10.29
N GLY A 155 -16.07 55.04 11.15
CA GLY A 155 -15.57 55.18 12.52
C GLY A 155 -16.08 54.11 13.49
N PRO A 156 -15.54 54.04 14.72
CA PRO A 156 -15.69 52.90 15.61
C PRO A 156 -17.00 52.95 16.40
N PRO A 157 -17.60 51.79 16.75
CA PRO A 157 -18.51 51.72 17.89
C PRO A 157 -17.74 51.34 19.16
N ILE A 158 -18.04 52.07 20.22
CA ILE A 158 -17.62 51.81 21.61
C ILE A 158 -18.35 50.57 22.10
N VAL A 159 -17.62 49.56 22.61
CA VAL A 159 -18.20 48.49 23.44
C VAL A 159 -17.34 48.34 24.69
N LEU A 160 -17.93 48.77 25.80
CA LEU A 160 -17.51 48.56 27.17
C LEU A 160 -17.96 47.17 27.64
N ALA A 161 -17.20 46.56 28.55
CA ALA A 161 -17.46 45.33 29.33
C ALA A 161 -16.89 44.01 28.76
N GLY A 162 -15.88 43.50 29.47
CA GLY A 162 -15.26 42.18 29.21
C GLY A 162 -13.89 41.95 29.85
N VAL A 163 -13.38 42.86 30.69
CA VAL A 163 -12.03 42.78 31.31
C VAL A 163 -11.99 41.91 32.58
N VAL A 164 -13.07 41.21 32.95
CA VAL A 164 -13.11 40.44 34.22
C VAL A 164 -12.74 38.95 34.05
N ALA A 165 -12.75 38.38 32.83
CA ALA A 165 -12.50 36.94 32.64
C ALA A 165 -11.02 36.54 32.50
N VAL A 166 -10.13 37.47 32.12
CA VAL A 166 -8.70 37.16 31.87
C VAL A 166 -7.85 37.28 33.14
N ALA A 167 -8.30 38.03 34.15
CA ALA A 167 -7.60 38.17 35.43
C ALA A 167 -7.74 36.93 36.35
N LEU A 168 -8.79 36.13 36.18
CA LEU A 168 -9.01 34.91 36.98
C LEU A 168 -8.29 33.66 36.43
N LEU A 169 -7.96 33.64 35.14
CA LEU A 169 -7.20 32.54 34.53
C LEU A 169 -5.67 32.74 34.64
N GLY A 170 -5.19 33.99 34.73
CA GLY A 170 -3.77 34.28 34.95
C GLY A 170 -3.28 34.05 36.40
N GLY A 171 -4.17 34.18 37.39
CA GLY A 171 -3.83 34.01 38.81
C GLY A 171 -3.63 32.55 39.24
N LEU A 172 -4.33 31.61 38.61
CA LEU A 172 -4.25 30.19 38.97
C LEU A 172 -2.98 29.52 38.41
N GLY A 173 -2.48 29.97 37.26
CA GLY A 173 -1.24 29.48 36.65
C GLY A 173 0.03 29.90 37.40
N TRP A 174 0.01 31.03 38.10
CA TRP A 174 1.16 31.55 38.86
C TRP A 174 1.31 30.88 40.25
N TRP A 175 0.23 30.33 40.81
CA TRP A 175 0.25 29.69 42.13
C TRP A 175 0.72 28.21 42.07
N LEU A 176 0.41 27.49 40.99
CA LEU A 176 0.87 26.10 40.79
C LEU A 176 2.35 25.97 40.42
N SER A 177 3.02 27.07 40.04
CA SER A 177 4.46 27.11 39.74
C SER A 177 5.39 27.31 40.95
N ARG A 178 4.87 27.29 42.19
CA ARG A 178 5.65 27.54 43.42
C ARG A 178 5.63 26.40 44.47
N ALA A 179 5.21 25.19 44.11
CA ALA A 179 5.38 24.04 44.99
C ALA A 179 6.84 23.52 44.93
N PRO A 180 7.53 23.35 46.08
CA PRO A 180 8.91 22.86 46.10
C PRO A 180 8.98 21.35 45.79
N ALA A 181 9.99 20.98 44.98
CA ALA A 181 10.26 19.60 44.58
C ALA A 181 10.76 18.73 45.75
N PRO A 182 10.41 17.43 45.81
CA PRO A 182 11.06 16.49 46.72
C PRO A 182 12.50 16.18 46.26
N PRO A 183 13.43 15.94 47.20
CA PRO A 183 14.85 15.79 46.88
C PRO A 183 15.17 14.44 46.20
N THR A 184 15.90 14.53 45.09
CA THR A 184 16.54 13.44 44.36
C THR A 184 17.64 12.81 45.21
N THR A 185 17.50 11.54 45.57
CA THR A 185 18.58 10.70 46.10
C THR A 185 19.06 9.72 45.03
N ALA A 186 20.34 9.84 44.67
CA ALA A 186 21.20 8.78 44.16
C ALA A 186 22.64 9.27 44.40
N PRO A 187 23.67 8.42 44.60
CA PRO A 187 23.73 7.03 44.13
C PRO A 187 24.27 6.03 45.17
N LEU A 188 23.98 4.74 44.99
CA LEU A 188 24.82 3.68 45.53
C LEU A 188 25.20 2.71 44.42
N SER A 189 26.50 2.76 44.14
CA SER A 189 27.30 1.78 43.42
C SER A 189 27.16 0.40 44.07
N ALA A 190 26.86 -0.62 43.28
CA ALA A 190 27.15 -2.02 43.57
C ALA A 190 27.63 -2.62 42.23
N ALA A 191 28.95 -2.64 42.05
CA ALA A 191 29.79 -3.81 42.30
C ALA A 191 29.69 -4.85 41.17
N LYS A 192 30.68 -4.76 40.27
CA LYS A 192 31.16 -5.87 39.47
C LYS A 192 31.40 -7.09 40.37
N HIS A 193 30.92 -8.24 39.95
CA HIS A 193 31.48 -9.52 40.34
C HIS A 193 32.13 -10.15 39.12
N ASP A 194 33.45 -10.03 39.09
CA ASP A 194 34.36 -10.99 38.47
C ASP A 194 34.56 -12.16 39.43
N THR A 195 34.42 -13.41 38.99
CA THR A 195 35.28 -14.56 39.35
C THR A 195 34.90 -15.84 38.55
N PRO A 196 35.74 -16.90 38.50
CA PRO A 196 36.30 -17.38 37.23
C PRO A 196 36.09 -18.90 36.98
N SER A 197 36.70 -19.39 35.89
CA SER A 197 37.23 -20.78 35.74
C SER A 197 36.20 -21.94 35.70
N ALA A 198 36.41 -23.06 35.02
CA ALA A 198 37.46 -23.56 34.14
C ALA A 198 36.93 -24.88 33.48
N ASP A 199 37.67 -25.35 32.49
CA ASP A 199 37.90 -26.76 32.14
C ASP A 199 36.80 -27.61 31.46
N THR A 200 36.95 -27.70 30.13
CA THR A 200 37.00 -28.91 29.26
C THR A 200 37.44 -30.22 29.97
N PRO A 201 37.17 -31.47 29.47
CA PRO A 201 37.41 -31.88 28.08
C PRO A 201 36.43 -32.99 27.56
N PRO A 202 36.78 -33.86 26.57
CA PRO A 202 36.06 -33.95 25.30
C PRO A 202 35.33 -35.29 25.08
N VAL A 203 34.46 -35.40 24.07
CA VAL A 203 34.08 -36.71 23.53
C VAL A 203 34.00 -36.65 22.01
N ASP A 204 35.01 -37.28 21.42
CA ASP A 204 35.08 -38.09 20.20
C ASP A 204 34.09 -37.87 19.05
N GLU A 205 34.70 -37.49 17.94
CA GLU A 205 34.32 -37.78 16.55
C GLU A 205 34.28 -39.29 16.29
N PRO A 206 33.55 -39.73 15.25
CA PRO A 206 34.30 -40.41 14.20
C PRO A 206 33.91 -39.97 12.78
N ALA A 207 34.92 -39.47 12.07
CA ALA A 207 35.44 -39.99 10.81
C ALA A 207 34.49 -40.14 9.62
N ALA A 208 34.66 -39.16 8.71
CA ALA A 208 35.15 -39.38 7.35
C ALA A 208 34.33 -40.25 6.37
N HIS A 209 33.70 -39.57 5.43
CA HIS A 209 33.73 -39.96 4.02
C HIS A 209 34.23 -38.79 3.16
N THR A 210 35.44 -38.94 2.63
CA THR A 210 36.03 -38.12 1.56
C THR A 210 35.72 -38.76 0.18
N PRO A 211 36.21 -38.25 -0.95
CA PRO A 211 35.51 -37.28 -1.78
C PRO A 211 35.27 -37.80 -3.21
N SER A 212 34.27 -37.29 -3.93
CA SER A 212 34.15 -37.51 -5.37
C SER A 212 34.19 -36.18 -6.13
N THR A 213 35.42 -35.84 -6.50
CA THR A 213 35.84 -35.23 -7.76
C THR A 213 34.77 -34.49 -8.59
N ALA A 214 34.64 -33.19 -8.38
CA ALA A 214 34.09 -32.27 -9.38
C ALA A 214 35.25 -31.74 -10.25
N ALA A 215 35.14 -31.98 -11.56
CA ALA A 215 36.04 -31.48 -12.58
C ALA A 215 36.11 -29.93 -12.57
N PRO A 216 37.27 -29.33 -12.89
CA PRO A 216 37.44 -27.88 -12.85
C PRO A 216 36.60 -27.19 -13.92
N ALA A 217 35.87 -26.16 -13.50
CA ALA A 217 35.22 -25.19 -14.37
C ALA A 217 36.25 -24.61 -15.37
N PRO A 218 35.89 -24.41 -16.66
CA PRO A 218 36.78 -23.76 -17.59
C PRO A 218 37.02 -22.32 -17.12
N LYS A 219 38.30 -21.96 -17.02
CA LYS A 219 38.78 -20.61 -16.77
C LYS A 219 38.01 -19.62 -17.63
N ALA A 220 37.40 -18.62 -16.99
CA ALA A 220 36.91 -17.44 -17.66
C ALA A 220 38.09 -16.78 -18.39
N SER A 221 38.15 -16.96 -19.71
CA SER A 221 38.96 -16.12 -20.56
C SER A 221 38.45 -14.70 -20.41
N ALA A 222 39.35 -13.80 -19.99
CA ALA A 222 39.14 -12.37 -20.01
C ALA A 222 38.55 -11.95 -21.37
N PRO A 223 37.56 -11.05 -21.42
CA PRO A 223 37.07 -10.55 -22.68
C PRO A 223 38.23 -9.81 -23.39
N SER A 224 38.53 -10.24 -24.62
CA SER A 224 39.40 -9.48 -25.51
C SER A 224 38.85 -8.07 -25.70
N PRO A 225 39.70 -7.04 -25.82
CA PRO A 225 39.28 -5.66 -26.01
C PRO A 225 38.84 -5.47 -27.47
N ALA A 226 37.63 -5.91 -27.79
CA ALA A 226 36.99 -5.62 -29.06
C ALA A 226 36.05 -4.43 -28.90
N MET A 227 36.53 -3.28 -29.42
CA MET A 227 35.76 -2.09 -29.78
C MET A 227 35.09 -1.36 -28.61
N ALA A 228 35.90 -0.58 -27.90
CA ALA A 228 35.44 0.73 -27.44
C ALA A 228 35.10 1.55 -28.70
N ALA A 229 33.82 1.55 -29.12
CA ALA A 229 33.33 2.58 -30.02
C ALA A 229 33.65 3.92 -29.35
N SER A 230 34.44 4.74 -30.03
CA SER A 230 34.77 6.08 -29.57
C SER A 230 33.48 6.84 -29.26
N ALA A 231 33.46 7.55 -28.13
CA ALA A 231 32.31 8.32 -27.62
C ALA A 231 31.74 9.37 -28.62
N SER A 232 32.40 9.57 -29.77
CA SER A 232 32.11 10.53 -30.83
C SER A 232 30.98 10.13 -31.80
N ASP A 233 30.57 8.86 -31.88
CA ASP A 233 29.55 8.38 -32.85
C ASP A 233 28.23 7.93 -32.19
N ALA A 234 28.06 8.19 -30.90
CA ALA A 234 26.88 7.77 -30.15
C ALA A 234 25.65 8.64 -30.52
N GLY A 235 24.72 8.08 -31.29
CA GLY A 235 23.42 8.68 -31.58
C GLY A 235 22.53 8.82 -30.32
N PRO A 236 21.35 9.45 -30.42
CA PRO A 236 20.45 9.62 -29.29
C PRO A 236 20.00 8.27 -28.71
N CYS A 237 19.91 8.18 -27.38
CA CYS A 237 19.44 6.96 -26.73
C CYS A 237 17.97 6.67 -27.06
N PRO A 238 17.60 5.38 -27.24
CA PRO A 238 16.19 5.01 -27.26
C PRO A 238 15.57 5.31 -25.91
N GLN A 239 14.29 5.70 -25.89
CA GLN A 239 13.57 5.97 -24.64
C GLN A 239 13.54 4.73 -23.73
N ARG A 240 13.37 3.54 -24.32
CA ARG A 240 13.34 2.25 -23.62
C ARG A 240 14.03 1.18 -24.45
N LEU A 241 14.69 0.24 -23.80
CA LEU A 241 15.37 -0.87 -24.47
C LEU A 241 14.40 -1.98 -24.95
N SER A 242 13.17 -1.99 -24.41
CA SER A 242 12.09 -2.91 -24.81
C SER A 242 11.58 -2.67 -26.23
N VAL A 243 11.74 -1.45 -26.77
CA VAL A 243 11.27 -1.07 -28.12
C VAL A 243 11.94 -1.88 -29.22
N ASN A 244 13.21 -2.29 -29.00
CA ASN A 244 13.91 -3.19 -29.90
C ASN A 244 14.56 -4.33 -29.12
N PRO A 245 13.86 -5.47 -28.97
CA PRO A 245 14.39 -6.65 -28.28
C PRO A 245 15.64 -7.25 -28.96
N ALA A 246 15.83 -7.01 -30.26
CA ALA A 246 16.94 -7.52 -31.06
C ALA A 246 18.15 -6.57 -31.09
N LEU A 247 18.07 -5.39 -30.46
CA LEU A 247 19.20 -4.47 -30.40
C LEU A 247 20.37 -5.11 -29.64
N GLU A 248 21.50 -5.27 -30.32
CA GLU A 248 22.71 -5.83 -29.74
C GLU A 248 23.29 -4.92 -28.65
N THR A 249 23.82 -5.53 -27.59
CA THR A 249 24.47 -4.82 -26.47
C THR A 249 25.84 -5.44 -26.19
N PRO A 250 26.85 -4.68 -25.73
CA PRO A 250 26.77 -3.28 -25.32
C PRO A 250 26.66 -2.30 -26.50
N PHE A 251 25.91 -1.21 -26.32
CA PHE A 251 25.93 -0.07 -27.25
C PHE A 251 26.02 1.25 -26.47
N ALA A 252 26.69 2.23 -27.08
CA ALA A 252 26.77 3.59 -26.55
C ALA A 252 25.72 4.49 -27.20
N CYS A 253 25.13 5.38 -26.42
CA CYS A 253 24.18 6.39 -26.90
C CYS A 253 24.25 7.66 -26.04
N HIS A 254 23.69 8.77 -26.54
CA HIS A 254 23.68 10.05 -25.87
C HIS A 254 22.30 10.40 -25.27
N CYS A 255 22.28 10.75 -24.00
CA CYS A 255 21.11 11.23 -23.27
C CYS A 255 21.09 12.76 -23.20
N SER A 256 19.97 13.38 -23.58
CA SER A 256 19.74 14.80 -23.32
C SER A 256 19.39 15.06 -21.85
N ALA A 257 19.52 16.31 -21.41
CA ALA A 257 19.11 16.73 -20.06
C ALA A 257 17.60 16.48 -19.79
N GLU A 258 16.76 16.58 -20.83
CA GLU A 258 15.33 16.30 -20.73
C GLU A 258 15.08 14.80 -20.51
N ALA A 259 15.66 13.94 -21.36
CA ALA A 259 15.54 12.50 -21.23
C ALA A 259 16.12 11.95 -19.91
N ALA A 260 17.07 12.65 -19.31
CA ALA A 260 17.72 12.29 -18.05
C ALA A 260 16.87 12.61 -16.81
N ARG A 261 15.81 13.42 -16.92
CA ARG A 261 15.03 13.90 -15.77
C ARG A 261 13.66 13.25 -15.63
N ASP A 262 13.09 12.84 -16.75
CA ASP A 262 11.71 12.40 -16.82
C ASP A 262 11.59 10.91 -17.17
N GLY A 263 10.48 10.31 -16.75
CA GLY A 263 10.13 8.93 -17.08
C GLY A 263 10.16 7.99 -15.88
N THR A 264 9.57 6.81 -16.10
CA THR A 264 9.44 5.79 -15.05
C THR A 264 10.64 4.86 -15.09
N VAL A 265 11.18 4.54 -13.92
CA VAL A 265 12.28 3.61 -13.73
C VAL A 265 11.80 2.48 -12.81
N TRP A 266 12.10 1.24 -13.19
CA TRP A 266 11.72 0.05 -12.44
C TRP A 266 12.98 -0.72 -12.06
N GLY A 267 13.17 -0.97 -10.77
CA GLY A 267 14.38 -1.64 -10.27
C GLY A 267 15.52 -0.71 -9.90
N THR A 268 16.60 -1.33 -9.43
CA THR A 268 17.80 -0.69 -8.90
C THR A 268 19.00 -1.57 -9.24
N ASP A 269 20.05 -0.97 -9.81
CA ASP A 269 21.27 -1.62 -10.35
C ASP A 269 21.01 -2.55 -11.54
N ASN A 270 19.92 -3.32 -11.50
CA ASN A 270 19.28 -3.96 -12.62
C ASN A 270 17.91 -3.33 -12.80
N TYR A 271 17.64 -2.85 -14.02
CA TYR A 271 16.39 -2.19 -14.37
C TYR A 271 15.60 -3.06 -15.33
N THR A 272 14.28 -2.90 -15.38
CA THR A 272 13.51 -3.55 -16.45
C THR A 272 13.83 -2.88 -17.79
N VAL A 273 13.75 -3.63 -18.89
CA VAL A 273 14.05 -3.09 -20.23
C VAL A 273 13.06 -2.03 -20.72
N ASP A 274 11.88 -1.94 -20.10
CA ASP A 274 10.87 -0.90 -20.31
C ASP A 274 11.02 0.31 -19.38
N SER A 275 12.06 0.34 -18.53
CA SER A 275 12.47 1.56 -17.83
C SER A 275 12.94 2.63 -18.80
N THR A 276 12.72 3.89 -18.43
CA THR A 276 13.24 5.03 -19.20
C THR A 276 14.76 5.05 -19.11
N LEU A 277 15.44 4.80 -20.23
CA LEU A 277 16.85 4.45 -20.27
C LEU A 277 17.73 5.54 -19.64
N CYS A 278 17.52 6.79 -20.04
CA CYS A 278 18.32 7.91 -19.55
C CYS A 278 18.06 8.23 -18.08
N ALA A 279 16.80 8.20 -17.63
CA ALA A 279 16.47 8.34 -16.20
C ALA A 279 17.04 7.18 -15.36
N ALA A 280 17.03 5.94 -15.88
CA ALA A 280 17.65 4.79 -15.23
C ALA A 280 19.18 4.92 -15.16
N ALA A 281 19.81 5.52 -16.15
CA ALA A 281 21.26 5.80 -16.13
C ALA A 281 21.64 6.86 -15.07
N VAL A 282 20.80 7.89 -14.89
CA VAL A 282 20.93 8.85 -13.78
C VAL A 282 20.72 8.14 -12.45
N HIS A 283 19.65 7.34 -12.32
CA HIS A 283 19.39 6.56 -11.12
C HIS A 283 20.59 5.66 -10.75
N ALA A 284 21.23 5.03 -11.74
CA ALA A 284 22.42 4.21 -11.58
C ALA A 284 23.69 5.01 -11.21
N GLY A 285 23.67 6.33 -11.33
CA GLY A 285 24.82 7.21 -11.06
C GLY A 285 25.86 7.21 -12.18
N VAL A 286 25.51 6.74 -13.39
CA VAL A 286 26.44 6.70 -14.53
C VAL A 286 26.53 8.06 -15.23
N ILE A 287 25.45 8.84 -15.21
CA ILE A 287 25.39 10.23 -15.70
C ILE A 287 24.64 11.12 -14.73
N GLY A 288 24.83 12.44 -14.83
CA GLY A 288 24.04 13.43 -14.11
C GLY A 288 22.75 13.86 -14.85
N ARG A 289 22.01 14.80 -14.25
CA ARG A 289 20.73 15.32 -14.77
C ARG A 289 20.88 16.25 -15.97
N GLU A 290 22.12 16.58 -16.34
CA GLU A 290 22.51 17.29 -17.55
C GLU A 290 22.53 16.38 -18.79
N GLY A 291 22.44 15.06 -18.62
CA GLY A 291 22.60 14.11 -19.70
C GLY A 291 24.06 13.68 -19.88
N GLY A 292 24.36 13.02 -20.99
CA GLY A 292 25.70 12.49 -21.26
C GLY A 292 25.67 11.19 -22.04
N THR A 293 26.86 10.66 -22.34
CA THR A 293 27.01 9.39 -23.05
C THR A 293 26.96 8.23 -22.07
N VAL A 294 26.13 7.24 -22.37
CA VAL A 294 25.94 6.02 -21.57
C VAL A 294 26.16 4.79 -22.44
N THR A 295 26.68 3.73 -21.85
CA THR A 295 26.78 2.41 -22.49
C THR A 295 25.79 1.47 -21.83
N ALA A 296 24.75 1.06 -22.56
CA ALA A 296 23.71 0.17 -22.07
C ALA A 296 24.05 -1.31 -22.35
N LEU A 297 23.74 -2.17 -21.40
CA LEU A 297 23.92 -3.62 -21.46
C LEU A 297 22.60 -4.33 -21.19
N ARG A 298 22.35 -5.43 -21.91
CA ARG A 298 21.25 -6.34 -21.63
C ARG A 298 21.77 -7.52 -20.81
N GLU A 299 21.17 -7.76 -19.65
CA GLU A 299 21.47 -8.89 -18.78
C GLU A 299 20.28 -9.87 -18.73
N ALA A 300 20.48 -11.01 -18.06
CA ALA A 300 19.40 -11.93 -17.77
C ALA A 300 18.29 -11.23 -16.97
N GLY A 301 17.04 -11.63 -17.22
CA GLY A 301 15.90 -11.15 -16.46
C GLY A 301 15.94 -11.57 -15.00
N ARG A 302 15.11 -10.93 -14.18
CA ARG A 302 14.96 -11.23 -12.75
C ARG A 302 13.50 -11.52 -12.43
N ASP A 303 13.29 -12.28 -11.37
CA ASP A 303 11.93 -12.56 -10.86
C ASP A 303 11.33 -11.36 -10.12
N ILE A 304 12.16 -10.44 -9.64
CA ILE A 304 11.72 -9.21 -9.00
C ILE A 304 12.78 -8.12 -9.17
N TYR A 305 12.31 -6.88 -9.27
CA TYR A 305 13.11 -5.66 -9.34
C TYR A 305 12.70 -4.75 -8.18
N ILE A 306 13.68 -4.19 -7.48
CA ILE A 306 13.43 -3.40 -6.26
C ILE A 306 13.63 -1.91 -6.56
N GLY A 307 12.62 -1.10 -6.25
CA GLY A 307 12.65 0.34 -6.38
C GLY A 307 13.42 1.01 -5.24
N THR A 308 14.20 2.04 -5.55
CA THR A 308 14.86 2.89 -4.57
C THR A 308 14.83 4.35 -5.03
N ALA A 309 15.30 5.27 -4.19
CA ALA A 309 15.54 6.65 -4.60
C ALA A 309 17.05 6.91 -4.61
N ARG A 310 17.63 7.11 -5.81
CA ARG A 310 19.07 7.39 -6.00
C ARG A 310 19.26 8.53 -6.97
N HIS A 311 20.24 9.39 -6.70
CA HIS A 311 20.62 10.52 -7.57
C HIS A 311 19.42 11.43 -7.96
N GLY A 312 18.43 11.52 -7.07
CA GLY A 312 17.20 12.27 -7.23
C GLY A 312 16.13 11.62 -8.13
N ILE A 313 16.39 10.46 -8.72
CA ILE A 313 15.38 9.68 -9.44
C ILE A 313 14.77 8.66 -8.47
N ALA A 314 13.46 8.53 -8.48
CA ALA A 314 12.76 7.43 -7.81
C ALA A 314 12.53 6.31 -8.82
N SER A 315 12.86 5.08 -8.43
CA SER A 315 12.46 3.88 -9.12
C SER A 315 11.47 3.08 -8.28
N TYR A 316 10.76 2.16 -8.93
CA TYR A 316 9.68 1.40 -8.32
C TYR A 316 9.93 -0.10 -8.41
N ASP A 317 9.34 -0.84 -7.49
CA ASP A 317 9.34 -2.29 -7.54
C ASP A 317 8.64 -2.76 -8.83
N TYR A 318 9.11 -3.87 -9.39
CA TYR A 318 8.46 -4.54 -10.52
C TYR A 318 8.61 -6.05 -10.39
N GLY A 319 7.64 -6.78 -10.93
CA GLY A 319 7.63 -8.25 -10.91
C GLY A 319 8.62 -8.84 -11.91
N ARG A 320 8.36 -10.07 -12.34
CA ARG A 320 9.23 -10.78 -13.26
C ARG A 320 9.37 -10.06 -14.60
N ASN A 321 10.61 -9.93 -15.08
CA ASN A 321 10.89 -9.49 -16.44
C ASN A 321 11.91 -10.44 -17.10
N ALA A 322 11.74 -10.72 -18.39
CA ALA A 322 12.58 -11.68 -19.10
C ALA A 322 14.02 -11.19 -19.32
N ARG A 323 14.26 -9.87 -19.28
CA ARG A 323 15.56 -9.25 -19.51
C ARG A 323 15.75 -8.04 -18.59
N SER A 324 17.00 -7.78 -18.23
CA SER A 324 17.39 -6.61 -17.44
C SER A 324 18.21 -5.63 -18.29
N LEU A 325 18.11 -4.36 -17.94
CA LEU A 325 18.94 -3.26 -18.40
C LEU A 325 19.97 -2.93 -17.31
N ARG A 326 21.23 -2.79 -17.69
CA ARG A 326 22.32 -2.28 -16.85
C ARG A 326 23.18 -1.30 -17.65
N PHE A 327 24.03 -0.55 -16.96
CA PHE A 327 24.93 0.43 -17.58
C PHE A 327 26.39 0.13 -17.26
N ALA A 328 27.28 0.35 -18.22
CA ALA A 328 28.72 0.21 -17.99
C ALA A 328 29.18 1.30 -17.02
N GLY A 329 30.04 0.95 -16.07
CA GLY A 329 30.49 1.87 -15.02
C GLY A 329 29.50 2.07 -13.87
N ALA A 330 28.32 1.44 -13.92
CA ALA A 330 27.45 1.38 -12.75
C ALA A 330 28.15 0.64 -11.60
N PRO A 331 27.98 1.07 -10.34
CA PRO A 331 28.54 0.39 -9.19
C PRO A 331 28.22 -1.11 -9.19
N ALA A 332 29.15 -1.92 -8.67
CA ALA A 332 28.84 -3.32 -8.40
C ALA A 332 27.78 -3.39 -7.28
N PRO A 333 26.83 -4.35 -7.35
CA PRO A 333 25.92 -4.60 -6.25
C PRO A 333 26.70 -4.86 -4.96
N THR A 334 26.25 -4.29 -3.85
CA THR A 334 26.87 -4.55 -2.55
C THR A 334 26.69 -6.02 -2.19
N PRO A 335 27.72 -6.70 -1.64
CA PRO A 335 27.57 -8.07 -1.16
C PRO A 335 26.54 -8.14 -0.03
N GLY A 336 25.58 -9.07 -0.12
CA GLY A 336 24.55 -9.29 0.88
C GLY A 336 23.16 -9.45 0.25
N PRO A 337 22.11 -9.67 1.08
CA PRO A 337 20.74 -9.65 0.61
C PRO A 337 20.39 -8.27 0.04
N GLU A 338 19.69 -8.27 -1.10
CA GLU A 338 19.20 -7.04 -1.69
C GLU A 338 18.13 -6.39 -0.79
N PRO A 339 17.85 -5.08 -0.95
CA PRO A 339 16.75 -4.45 -0.24
C PRO A 339 15.43 -5.20 -0.47
N CYS A 340 14.61 -5.31 0.56
CA CYS A 340 13.31 -5.95 0.42
C CYS A 340 12.37 -5.15 -0.50
N PRO A 341 11.55 -5.83 -1.33
CA PRO A 341 10.43 -5.17 -1.99
C PRO A 341 9.42 -4.69 -0.95
N GLN A 342 8.60 -3.72 -1.33
CA GLN A 342 7.47 -3.29 -0.51
C GLN A 342 6.52 -4.46 -0.24
N ARG A 343 6.22 -5.28 -1.26
CA ARG A 343 5.32 -6.43 -1.14
C ARG A 343 5.76 -7.58 -2.05
N LEU A 344 5.54 -8.81 -1.62
CA LEU A 344 5.88 -10.01 -2.40
C LEU A 344 4.84 -10.31 -3.48
N SER A 345 3.60 -9.81 -3.35
CA SER A 345 2.54 -10.00 -4.35
C SER A 345 2.83 -9.36 -5.71
N ILE A 346 3.88 -8.53 -5.80
CA ILE A 346 4.33 -7.97 -7.07
C ILE A 346 4.83 -9.03 -8.05
N ASN A 347 5.27 -10.18 -7.54
CA ASN A 347 5.43 -11.40 -8.32
C ASN A 347 4.77 -12.57 -7.57
N PRO A 348 3.54 -12.95 -7.94
CA PRO A 348 2.83 -14.08 -7.33
C PRO A 348 3.58 -15.42 -7.45
N ASP A 349 4.42 -15.57 -8.46
CA ASP A 349 5.21 -16.78 -8.71
C ASP A 349 6.63 -16.71 -8.12
N LEU A 350 6.93 -15.69 -7.32
CA LEU A 350 8.26 -15.53 -6.71
C LEU A 350 8.61 -16.78 -5.89
N PRO A 351 9.74 -17.45 -6.17
CA PRO A 351 10.17 -18.60 -5.39
C PRO A 351 10.44 -18.21 -3.93
N LEU A 352 9.90 -19.00 -2.99
CA LEU A 352 10.15 -18.86 -1.56
C LEU A 352 10.91 -20.09 -1.03
N PRO A 353 11.84 -19.94 -0.06
CA PRO A 353 12.11 -18.77 0.75
C PRO A 353 12.79 -17.62 -0.02
N TYR A 354 12.44 -16.37 0.32
CA TYR A 354 13.05 -15.17 -0.21
C TYR A 354 13.71 -14.38 0.92
N THR A 355 15.01 -14.12 0.78
CA THR A 355 15.81 -13.39 1.78
C THR A 355 16.17 -12.01 1.25
N CYS A 356 15.94 -10.98 2.05
CA CYS A 356 16.21 -9.59 1.70
C CYS A 356 16.54 -8.77 2.95
N HIS A 357 16.99 -7.53 2.74
CA HIS A 357 17.37 -6.60 3.80
C HIS A 357 16.31 -5.52 4.01
N CYS A 358 15.80 -5.41 5.24
CA CYS A 358 14.90 -4.35 5.64
C CYS A 358 15.65 -3.16 6.23
N THR A 359 15.24 -1.95 5.87
CA THR A 359 15.69 -0.72 6.52
C THR A 359 14.63 -0.20 7.50
N ALA A 360 15.03 0.63 8.45
CA ALA A 360 14.09 1.32 9.34
C ALA A 360 13.03 2.12 8.56
N GLY A 361 13.38 2.67 7.40
CA GLY A 361 12.43 3.38 6.52
C GLY A 361 11.35 2.44 5.99
N ALA A 362 11.76 1.33 5.38
CA ALA A 362 10.86 0.35 4.78
C ALA A 362 9.85 -0.26 5.76
N ILE A 363 10.19 -0.34 7.06
CA ILE A 363 9.30 -0.84 8.12
C ILE A 363 8.11 0.11 8.39
N ARG A 364 8.27 1.42 8.16
CA ARG A 364 7.27 2.44 8.52
C ARG A 364 6.26 2.70 7.40
N GLU A 365 6.37 1.97 6.29
CA GLU A 365 5.59 2.20 5.08
C GLU A 365 4.54 1.10 4.89
N GLY A 366 3.45 1.44 4.20
CA GLY A 366 2.43 0.48 3.79
C GLY A 366 1.58 -0.12 4.92
N ALA A 367 0.62 -0.94 4.52
CA ALA A 367 -0.25 -1.67 5.43
C ALA A 367 0.29 -3.08 5.68
N VAL A 368 0.08 -3.58 6.90
CA VAL A 368 0.34 -4.98 7.26
C VAL A 368 -1.01 -5.64 7.53
N TRP A 369 -1.24 -6.82 6.97
CA TRP A 369 -2.49 -7.57 7.12
C TRP A 369 -2.21 -8.94 7.71
N GLY A 370 -2.85 -9.24 8.84
CA GLY A 370 -2.65 -10.50 9.56
C GLY A 370 -1.59 -10.45 10.66
N THR A 371 -1.40 -11.61 11.28
CA THR A 371 -0.56 -11.81 12.45
C THR A 371 0.03 -13.21 12.39
N ASP A 372 1.35 -13.34 12.50
CA ASP A 372 2.15 -14.57 12.32
C ASP A 372 2.12 -15.15 10.90
N VAL A 373 0.94 -15.15 10.28
CA VAL A 373 0.67 -15.39 8.87
C VAL A 373 0.10 -14.09 8.29
N TYR A 374 0.75 -13.55 7.28
CA TYR A 374 0.42 -12.28 6.66
C TYR A 374 -0.01 -12.47 5.21
N THR A 375 -0.87 -11.60 4.69
CA THR A 375 -1.18 -11.62 3.25
C THR A 375 0.09 -11.26 2.46
N ARG A 376 0.27 -11.88 1.28
CA ARG A 376 1.47 -11.66 0.46
C ARG A 376 1.61 -10.21 -0.07
N ASP A 377 0.54 -9.43 -0.07
CA ASP A 377 0.51 -8.01 -0.44
C ASP A 377 0.78 -7.05 0.74
N SER A 378 0.94 -7.56 1.96
CA SER A 378 1.40 -6.79 3.11
C SER A 378 2.77 -6.14 2.86
N ASN A 379 3.01 -4.99 3.50
CA ASN A 379 4.36 -4.42 3.53
C ASN A 379 5.32 -5.44 4.18
N LEU A 380 6.31 -5.91 3.42
CA LEU A 380 7.13 -7.06 3.81
C LEU A 380 7.94 -6.79 5.07
N CYS A 381 8.57 -5.62 5.15
CA CYS A 381 9.39 -5.23 6.30
C CYS A 381 8.57 -4.89 7.54
N GLY A 382 7.43 -4.22 7.36
CA GLY A 382 6.45 -3.95 8.40
C GLY A 382 5.88 -5.25 8.96
N ALA A 383 5.54 -6.21 8.10
CA ALA A 383 5.10 -7.53 8.49
C ALA A 383 6.20 -8.27 9.26
N ALA A 384 7.43 -8.29 8.75
CA ALA A 384 8.58 -8.91 9.41
C ALA A 384 8.83 -8.32 10.81
N ALA A 385 8.79 -6.99 10.94
CA ALA A 385 8.99 -6.31 12.20
C ALA A 385 7.80 -6.50 13.16
N HIS A 386 6.57 -6.47 12.66
CA HIS A 386 5.37 -6.80 13.43
C HIS A 386 5.48 -8.22 14.02
N ALA A 387 5.93 -9.16 13.19
CA ALA A 387 6.12 -10.54 13.55
C ALA A 387 7.30 -10.73 14.56
N GLY A 388 8.22 -9.76 14.63
CA GLY A 388 9.42 -9.85 15.47
C GLY A 388 10.60 -10.56 14.79
N ALA A 389 10.51 -10.81 13.48
CA ALA A 389 11.60 -11.38 12.69
C ALA A 389 12.76 -10.39 12.50
N VAL A 390 12.48 -9.08 12.55
CA VAL A 390 13.47 -8.00 12.56
C VAL A 390 13.07 -6.92 13.57
N GLY A 391 14.05 -6.15 14.05
CA GLY A 391 13.79 -4.99 14.91
C GLY A 391 13.39 -3.74 14.13
N ARG A 392 13.04 -2.65 14.83
CA ARG A 392 12.64 -1.38 14.19
C ARG A 392 13.74 -0.67 13.41
N GLU A 393 15.00 -1.05 13.64
CA GLU A 393 16.15 -0.55 12.87
C GLU A 393 16.33 -1.24 11.52
N GLY A 394 15.65 -2.37 11.30
CA GLY A 394 15.84 -3.22 10.12
C GLY A 394 16.72 -4.44 10.39
N GLY A 395 17.18 -5.05 9.31
CA GLY A 395 17.95 -6.31 9.33
C GLY A 395 17.55 -7.25 8.21
N ASP A 396 18.31 -8.33 8.07
CA ASP A 396 18.01 -9.38 7.09
C ASP A 396 16.82 -10.21 7.54
N VAL A 397 15.89 -10.46 6.61
CA VAL A 397 14.70 -11.27 6.86
C VAL A 397 14.54 -12.31 5.76
N THR A 398 14.03 -13.48 6.15
CA THR A 398 13.62 -14.54 5.22
C THR A 398 12.11 -14.74 5.31
N ALA A 399 11.43 -14.48 4.20
CA ALA A 399 10.01 -14.78 4.01
C ALA A 399 9.82 -16.18 3.44
N ARG A 400 8.82 -16.90 3.94
CA ARG A 400 8.41 -18.23 3.48
C ARG A 400 6.97 -18.24 3.06
N ASP A 401 6.65 -19.19 2.18
CA ASP A 401 5.28 -19.42 1.77
C ASP A 401 4.45 -20.00 2.92
N ALA A 402 3.18 -19.63 2.92
CA ALA A 402 2.16 -20.24 3.77
C ALA A 402 0.85 -20.34 2.99
N PRO A 403 0.01 -21.35 3.26
CA PRO A 403 -1.31 -21.46 2.65
C PRO A 403 -2.13 -20.19 2.86
N GLY A 404 -2.93 -19.82 1.86
CA GLY A 404 -3.96 -18.80 2.03
C GLY A 404 -4.90 -19.11 3.19
N ARG A 405 -5.51 -18.07 3.74
CA ARG A 405 -6.46 -18.17 4.86
C ARG A 405 -7.77 -17.51 4.48
N ASP A 406 -8.84 -17.98 5.12
CA ASP A 406 -10.16 -17.34 5.05
C ASP A 406 -10.23 -16.04 5.86
N LEU A 407 -9.36 -15.89 6.85
CA LEU A 407 -9.30 -14.70 7.69
C LEU A 407 -7.87 -14.51 8.19
N TYR A 408 -7.42 -13.26 8.14
CA TYR A 408 -6.18 -12.76 8.71
C TYR A 408 -6.57 -11.78 9.80
N ILE A 409 -6.03 -11.98 11.01
CA ILE A 409 -6.36 -11.13 12.15
C ILE A 409 -5.24 -10.11 12.37
N GLY A 410 -5.61 -8.84 12.44
CA GLY A 410 -4.75 -7.73 12.79
C GLY A 410 -4.50 -7.65 14.29
N THR A 411 -3.26 -7.39 14.69
CA THR A 411 -2.91 -7.13 16.09
C THR A 411 -1.91 -5.99 16.21
N SER A 412 -1.61 -5.59 17.44
CA SER A 412 -0.51 -4.67 17.75
C SER A 412 0.64 -5.48 18.35
N ARG A 413 1.76 -5.62 17.63
CA ARG A 413 2.97 -6.32 18.12
C ARG A 413 4.22 -5.52 17.79
N HIS A 414 5.17 -5.53 18.71
CA HIS A 414 6.47 -4.84 18.55
C HIS A 414 6.35 -3.35 18.14
N GLY A 415 5.26 -2.69 18.57
CA GLY A 415 4.98 -1.28 18.23
C GLY A 415 4.52 -1.05 16.80
N ILE A 416 4.09 -2.09 16.10
CA ILE A 416 3.50 -2.04 14.75
C ILE A 416 2.08 -2.59 14.85
N ALA A 417 1.14 -1.93 14.17
CA ALA A 417 -0.22 -2.40 14.05
C ALA A 417 -0.38 -3.09 12.69
N SER A 418 -0.98 -4.27 12.70
CA SER A 418 -1.52 -4.91 11.52
C SER A 418 -3.04 -4.87 11.54
N ASN A 419 -3.63 -5.12 10.38
CA ASN A 419 -5.06 -5.02 10.15
C ASN A 419 -5.65 -6.41 9.84
N ASP A 420 -6.93 -6.54 10.14
CA ASP A 420 -7.69 -7.69 9.71
C ASP A 420 -7.85 -7.69 8.17
N TYR A 421 -7.85 -8.87 7.57
CA TYR A 421 -8.17 -9.05 6.16
C TYR A 421 -8.99 -10.33 5.96
N GLY A 422 -9.87 -10.32 4.95
CA GLY A 422 -10.74 -11.46 4.64
C GLY A 422 -9.99 -12.61 3.96
N ARG A 423 -10.70 -13.36 3.12
CA ARG A 423 -10.11 -14.48 2.39
C ARG A 423 -9.01 -13.98 1.44
N TYR A 424 -7.84 -14.58 1.51
CA TYR A 424 -6.73 -14.29 0.59
C TYR A 424 -5.93 -15.55 0.27
N ALA A 425 -5.60 -15.75 -1.01
CA ALA A 425 -5.13 -17.02 -1.53
C ALA A 425 -3.66 -17.36 -1.19
N HIS A 426 -2.82 -16.36 -0.95
CA HIS A 426 -1.37 -16.56 -0.76
C HIS A 426 -0.87 -15.82 0.48
N SER A 427 -0.24 -16.55 1.39
CA SER A 427 0.29 -15.97 2.62
C SER A 427 1.80 -15.98 2.65
N ILE A 428 2.35 -15.21 3.58
CA ILE A 428 3.76 -15.26 3.95
C ILE A 428 3.91 -15.40 5.47
N ARG A 429 5.01 -16.00 5.88
CA ARG A 429 5.47 -16.10 7.27
C ARG A 429 6.99 -15.94 7.33
N PHE A 430 7.56 -15.82 8.52
CA PHE A 430 8.99 -15.60 8.73
C PHE A 430 9.62 -16.66 9.63
N ASP A 431 10.93 -16.90 9.48
CA ASP A 431 11.64 -18.05 10.08
C ASP A 431 11.82 -18.00 11.59
N SER A 432 11.76 -16.82 12.18
CA SER A 432 12.19 -16.59 13.56
C SER A 432 11.04 -16.57 14.57
N ILE A 433 9.89 -17.14 14.23
CA ILE A 433 8.67 -16.96 15.03
C ILE A 433 8.01 -18.30 15.22
N ALA A 434 8.09 -18.81 16.45
CA ALA A 434 7.24 -19.91 16.87
C ALA A 434 5.78 -19.47 16.69
N VAL A 435 5.04 -20.14 15.80
CA VAL A 435 3.61 -19.93 15.65
C VAL A 435 2.98 -20.24 17.02
N ALA A 436 2.31 -19.24 17.61
CA ALA A 436 1.65 -19.45 18.89
C ALA A 436 0.62 -20.58 18.76
N THR A 437 0.78 -21.66 19.52
CA THR A 437 -0.07 -22.86 19.45
C THR A 437 -1.39 -22.73 20.23
N GLY A 438 -1.90 -21.51 20.38
CA GLY A 438 -3.13 -21.19 21.11
C GLY A 438 -4.32 -20.86 20.19
N PRO A 439 -5.53 -20.69 20.75
CA PRO A 439 -6.66 -20.14 20.01
C PRO A 439 -6.27 -18.78 19.43
N GLU A 440 -6.61 -18.57 18.16
CA GLU A 440 -6.18 -17.38 17.44
C GLU A 440 -6.77 -16.10 18.06
N PRO A 441 -6.09 -14.95 17.93
CA PRO A 441 -6.66 -13.66 18.32
C PRO A 441 -8.00 -13.44 17.63
N CYS A 442 -8.95 -12.80 18.31
CA CYS A 442 -10.22 -12.46 17.68
C CYS A 442 -10.03 -11.36 16.61
N PRO A 443 -10.73 -11.44 15.46
CA PRO A 443 -10.79 -10.31 14.54
C PRO A 443 -11.44 -9.11 15.22
N GLN A 444 -11.09 -7.91 14.77
CA GLN A 444 -11.72 -6.66 15.20
C GLN A 444 -13.21 -6.65 14.93
N ARG A 445 -13.67 -7.20 13.80
CA ARG A 445 -15.08 -7.33 13.44
C ARG A 445 -15.35 -8.58 12.61
N LEU A 446 -16.53 -9.17 12.78
CA LEU A 446 -16.89 -10.41 12.07
C LEU A 446 -17.33 -10.16 10.62
N SER A 447 -17.72 -8.93 10.28
CA SER A 447 -18.13 -8.54 8.92
C SER A 447 -17.00 -8.59 7.88
N ILE A 448 -15.73 -8.70 8.31
CA ILE A 448 -14.57 -8.80 7.41
C ILE A 448 -14.58 -10.08 6.57
N ASN A 449 -15.13 -11.16 7.12
CA ASN A 449 -15.43 -12.34 6.33
C ASN A 449 -16.83 -12.84 6.68
N PRO A 450 -17.85 -12.55 5.83
CA PRO A 450 -19.22 -13.03 5.99
C PRO A 450 -19.33 -14.56 5.97
N ASP A 451 -18.45 -15.23 5.25
CA ASP A 451 -18.47 -16.69 5.02
C ASP A 451 -17.70 -17.48 6.09
N LEU A 452 -17.09 -16.79 7.06
CA LEU A 452 -16.36 -17.45 8.14
C LEU A 452 -17.30 -18.41 8.91
N PRO A 453 -16.98 -19.71 8.99
CA PRO A 453 -17.82 -20.67 9.70
C PRO A 453 -18.01 -20.31 11.18
N THR A 454 -19.24 -20.45 11.68
CA THR A 454 -19.55 -20.26 13.10
C THR A 454 -20.33 -21.48 13.64
N PRO A 455 -20.18 -21.86 14.93
CA PRO A 455 -19.41 -21.15 15.93
C PRO A 455 -17.89 -21.33 15.78
N PHE A 456 -17.14 -20.29 16.12
CA PHE A 456 -15.70 -20.38 16.30
C PHE A 456 -15.29 -19.78 17.65
N THR A 457 -14.11 -20.15 18.11
CA THR A 457 -13.52 -19.63 19.36
C THR A 457 -12.24 -18.87 19.04
N CYS A 458 -12.07 -17.72 19.67
CA CYS A 458 -10.88 -16.88 19.54
C CYS A 458 -10.57 -16.22 20.90
N ILE A 459 -9.39 -15.62 21.05
CA ILE A 459 -8.97 -14.93 22.27
C ILE A 459 -9.00 -13.41 22.09
N CYS A 460 -9.71 -12.74 22.99
CA CYS A 460 -9.66 -11.30 23.13
C CYS A 460 -8.48 -10.89 24.00
N SER A 461 -7.67 -9.94 23.53
CA SER A 461 -6.64 -9.28 24.33
C SER A 461 -7.25 -8.16 25.18
N ALA A 462 -6.52 -7.71 26.21
CA ALA A 462 -6.91 -6.55 27.02
C ALA A 462 -7.03 -5.25 26.20
N GLU A 463 -6.33 -5.15 25.07
CA GLU A 463 -6.45 -4.03 24.12
C GLU A 463 -7.70 -4.18 23.26
N ALA A 464 -7.93 -5.36 22.68
CA ALA A 464 -9.06 -5.63 21.78
C ALA A 464 -10.43 -5.42 22.46
N VAL A 465 -10.55 -5.69 23.75
CA VAL A 465 -11.80 -5.46 24.49
C VAL A 465 -12.13 -3.97 24.71
N ARG A 466 -11.21 -3.06 24.41
CA ARG A 466 -11.39 -1.60 24.55
C ARG A 466 -11.47 -0.87 23.20
N SER A 467 -11.46 -1.62 22.10
CA SER A 467 -11.50 -1.06 20.74
C SER A 467 -12.80 -1.41 20.01
N GLY A 468 -13.11 -0.62 18.98
CA GLY A 468 -14.30 -0.79 18.16
C GLY A 468 -15.58 -0.20 18.77
N THR A 469 -16.50 0.16 17.88
CA THR A 469 -17.85 0.59 18.23
C THR A 469 -18.77 -0.62 18.41
N VAL A 470 -19.75 -0.55 19.31
CA VAL A 470 -20.68 -1.66 19.57
C VAL A 470 -22.10 -1.18 19.27
N TRP A 471 -22.85 -1.96 18.50
CA TRP A 471 -24.22 -1.65 18.12
C TRP A 471 -25.14 -2.80 18.50
N GLY A 472 -26.22 -2.50 19.23
CA GLY A 472 -27.16 -3.50 19.73
C GLY A 472 -26.82 -4.10 21.09
N THR A 473 -27.72 -4.96 21.56
CA THR A 473 -27.69 -5.58 22.88
C THR A 473 -28.14 -7.03 22.77
N ASP A 474 -27.38 -7.96 23.36
CA ASP A 474 -27.53 -9.43 23.28
C ASP A 474 -27.33 -10.02 21.87
N VAL A 475 -27.74 -9.27 20.84
CA VAL A 475 -27.46 -9.47 19.43
C VAL A 475 -26.92 -8.17 18.86
N TYR A 476 -25.78 -8.26 18.21
CA TYR A 476 -25.01 -7.11 17.76
C TYR A 476 -24.89 -7.10 16.24
N THR A 477 -24.66 -5.94 15.63
CA THR A 477 -24.38 -5.88 14.19
C THR A 477 -23.07 -6.60 13.86
N GLY A 478 -22.98 -7.19 12.67
CA GLY A 478 -21.79 -7.95 12.24
C GLY A 478 -20.48 -7.13 12.20
N ASP A 479 -20.56 -5.81 12.11
CA ASP A 479 -19.43 -4.87 12.12
C ASP A 479 -19.10 -4.29 13.50
N SER A 480 -19.81 -4.69 14.56
CA SER A 480 -19.47 -4.32 15.92
C SER A 480 -18.07 -4.84 16.29
N GLY A 481 -17.34 -4.05 17.10
CA GLY A 481 -16.07 -4.45 17.70
C GLY A 481 -16.23 -5.76 18.46
N LEU A 482 -15.65 -6.85 17.96
CA LEU A 482 -16.01 -8.20 18.38
C LEU A 482 -15.75 -8.43 19.87
N CYS A 483 -14.57 -8.02 20.34
CA CYS A 483 -14.17 -8.18 21.74
C CYS A 483 -14.85 -7.20 22.69
N SER A 484 -15.12 -5.96 22.27
CA SER A 484 -15.87 -4.98 23.08
C SER A 484 -17.35 -5.37 23.18
N ALA A 485 -17.95 -5.89 22.10
CA ALA A 485 -19.29 -6.47 22.10
C ALA A 485 -19.37 -7.72 23.00
N ALA A 486 -18.33 -8.56 23.02
CA ALA A 486 -18.27 -9.70 23.92
C ALA A 486 -18.23 -9.29 25.40
N VAL A 487 -17.49 -8.23 25.75
CA VAL A 487 -17.54 -7.64 27.10
C VAL A 487 -18.93 -7.09 27.39
N HIS A 488 -19.51 -6.31 26.47
CA HIS A 488 -20.86 -5.79 26.63
C HIS A 488 -21.89 -6.91 26.90
N ALA A 489 -21.76 -8.04 26.19
CA ALA A 489 -22.60 -9.21 26.37
C ALA A 489 -22.36 -9.98 27.69
N GLY A 490 -21.22 -9.75 28.35
CA GLY A 490 -20.80 -10.53 29.53
C GLY A 490 -20.17 -11.88 29.18
N ALA A 491 -19.74 -12.06 27.93
CA ALA A 491 -19.08 -13.29 27.48
C ALA A 491 -17.60 -13.36 27.88
N VAL A 492 -16.97 -12.21 28.16
CA VAL A 492 -15.56 -12.12 28.58
C VAL A 492 -15.35 -10.93 29.52
N ALA A 493 -14.36 -11.04 30.40
CA ALA A 493 -13.94 -9.96 31.28
C ALA A 493 -13.16 -8.87 30.53
N ARG A 494 -13.02 -7.68 31.13
CA ARG A 494 -12.23 -6.54 30.60
C ARG A 494 -10.72 -6.80 30.55
N SER A 495 -10.25 -7.91 31.12
CA SER A 495 -8.87 -8.40 30.97
C SER A 495 -8.65 -9.14 29.66
N GLY A 496 -9.72 -9.49 28.94
CA GLY A 496 -9.67 -10.42 27.80
C GLY A 496 -9.86 -11.87 28.23
N GLY A 497 -9.73 -12.78 27.25
CA GLY A 497 -9.99 -14.21 27.41
C GLY A 497 -10.65 -14.83 26.19
N PRO A 498 -10.87 -16.16 26.19
CA PRO A 498 -11.51 -16.85 25.09
C PRO A 498 -13.00 -16.54 25.01
N ILE A 499 -13.51 -16.33 23.80
CA ILE A 499 -14.93 -16.17 23.51
C ILE A 499 -15.37 -17.16 22.44
N THR A 500 -16.64 -17.53 22.44
CA THR A 500 -17.26 -18.31 21.35
C THR A 500 -18.30 -17.45 20.65
N VAL A 501 -18.17 -17.29 19.34
CA VAL A 501 -18.95 -16.37 18.51
C VAL A 501 -19.88 -17.16 17.61
N TYR A 502 -21.14 -16.72 17.49
CA TYR A 502 -22.14 -17.25 16.58
C TYR A 502 -22.58 -16.15 15.61
N ARG A 503 -22.79 -16.51 14.35
CA ARG A 503 -23.44 -15.64 13.37
C ARG A 503 -24.94 -15.91 13.35
N GLU A 504 -25.73 -14.86 13.25
CA GLU A 504 -27.17 -14.91 13.00
C GLU A 504 -27.52 -14.04 11.78
N ALA A 505 -28.73 -14.22 11.25
CA ALA A 505 -29.26 -13.33 10.22
C ALA A 505 -29.32 -11.87 10.72
N GLY A 506 -29.24 -10.94 9.78
CA GLY A 506 -29.45 -9.52 10.03
C GLY A 506 -30.80 -9.19 10.66
N ARG A 507 -30.92 -7.99 11.23
CA ARG A 507 -32.16 -7.47 11.81
C ARG A 507 -32.44 -6.07 11.28
N GLU A 508 -33.70 -5.67 11.32
CA GLU A 508 -34.16 -4.32 10.95
C GLU A 508 -33.82 -3.25 12.00
N LEU A 509 -33.62 -3.66 13.25
CA LEU A 509 -33.35 -2.76 14.37
C LEU A 509 -32.49 -3.44 15.44
N TYR A 510 -31.51 -2.71 15.93
CA TYR A 510 -30.65 -3.05 17.06
C TYR A 510 -30.78 -1.96 18.11
N VAL A 511 -31.09 -2.35 19.35
CA VAL A 511 -31.24 -1.40 20.47
C VAL A 511 -29.97 -1.43 21.32
N GLY A 512 -29.35 -0.26 21.48
CA GLY A 512 -28.19 -0.04 22.32
C GLY A 512 -28.54 0.00 23.80
N SER A 513 -27.54 -0.27 24.64
CA SER A 513 -27.65 -0.17 26.08
C SER A 513 -26.26 0.06 26.71
N GLN A 514 -26.22 0.13 28.04
CA GLN A 514 -24.97 0.22 28.78
C GLN A 514 -24.86 -1.02 29.68
N ARG A 515 -23.89 -1.89 29.39
CA ARG A 515 -23.66 -3.15 30.14
C ARG A 515 -22.15 -3.39 30.30
N ASN A 516 -21.76 -3.93 31.45
CA ASN A 516 -20.37 -4.32 31.75
C ASN A 516 -19.32 -3.21 31.49
N GLY A 517 -19.74 -1.96 31.67
CA GLY A 517 -18.92 -0.76 31.44
C GLY A 517 -18.60 -0.48 29.97
N ILE A 518 -19.37 -1.05 29.02
CA ILE A 518 -19.35 -0.72 27.60
C ILE A 518 -20.71 -0.10 27.25
N SER A 519 -20.70 0.97 26.46
CA SER A 519 -21.92 1.53 25.88
C SER A 519 -22.05 1.04 24.44
N SER A 520 -23.21 0.51 24.09
CA SER A 520 -23.59 0.21 22.72
C SER A 520 -24.60 1.25 22.22
N GLY A 521 -24.62 1.48 20.90
CA GLY A 521 -25.56 2.38 20.24
C GLY A 521 -26.74 1.64 19.60
N ASP A 522 -27.82 2.37 19.35
CA ASP A 522 -28.89 1.93 18.45
C ASP A 522 -28.40 1.89 17.01
N TYR A 523 -28.92 0.96 16.22
CA TYR A 523 -28.64 0.88 14.79
C TYR A 523 -29.83 0.35 14.00
N GLY A 524 -29.99 0.78 12.76
CA GLY A 524 -31.07 0.36 11.87
C GLY A 524 -30.82 -1.02 11.25
N HIS A 525 -31.37 -1.24 10.05
CA HIS A 525 -31.18 -2.50 9.33
C HIS A 525 -29.69 -2.79 9.10
N TYR A 526 -29.27 -4.03 9.38
CA TYR A 526 -27.94 -4.51 9.03
C TYR A 526 -27.99 -5.97 8.57
N ALA A 527 -27.16 -6.33 7.58
CA ALA A 527 -27.27 -7.60 6.86
C ALA A 527 -26.84 -8.85 7.65
N SER A 528 -26.10 -8.68 8.75
CA SER A 528 -25.64 -9.81 9.57
C SER A 528 -25.60 -9.46 11.06
N SER A 529 -25.82 -10.47 11.90
CA SER A 529 -25.75 -10.30 13.34
C SER A 529 -24.72 -11.23 13.96
N LEU A 530 -24.24 -10.87 15.14
CA LEU A 530 -23.39 -11.73 15.95
C LEU A 530 -23.91 -11.86 17.38
N ARG A 531 -23.64 -13.02 17.99
CA ARG A 531 -23.92 -13.35 19.39
C ARG A 531 -22.77 -14.12 20.00
N PHE A 532 -22.77 -14.19 21.32
CA PHE A 532 -21.72 -14.86 22.09
C PHE A 532 -22.30 -15.94 22.98
N LEU A 533 -21.53 -17.01 23.19
CA LEU A 533 -21.81 -17.93 24.30
C LEU A 533 -21.53 -17.20 25.62
N ILE A 534 -22.56 -17.00 26.43
CA ILE A 534 -22.39 -16.42 27.76
C ILE A 534 -21.89 -17.52 28.70
N ARG A 535 -20.71 -17.31 29.29
CA ARG A 535 -20.23 -18.13 30.40
C ARG A 535 -20.60 -17.41 31.69
N THR A 536 -21.39 -18.04 32.55
CA THR A 536 -21.57 -17.56 33.92
C THR A 536 -20.23 -17.71 34.64
N PHE A 537 -19.61 -16.57 34.98
CA PHE A 537 -18.38 -16.48 35.75
C PHE A 537 -18.67 -16.39 37.25
#